data_AF-A0A8S0TUC1-F1
#
_entry.id   AF-A0A8S0TUC1-F1
#
_cell.length_a   1.000
_cell.length_b   1.000
_cell.length_c   1.000
_cell.angle_alpha   90.00
_cell.angle_beta   90.00
_cell.angle_gamma   90.00
#
_symmetry.space_group_name_H-M   'P 1'
#
loop_
_entity.id
_entity.type
_entity.pdbx_description
1 polymer ?
#
loop_
_entity_poly.entity_id
_entity_poly.type
_entity_poly.pdbx_seq_one_letter_code
_entity_poly.pdbx_strand_id
1 'polypeptide(L)'
;MWLCFRMKSMLSIPRLKSQLLLMRIEDILEHPLNPLQVCLPSIVEEFLRLAKANRVFAVPETFVDYGLLESERSSAFGGVERVDLFFPFDPCLLRKSDRFIRPNGKILCTGQW
;
A
#
# COMPACT_ATOMS: atom_id res chain seq x y z
N MET A 1 -1.30 -2.64 -0.33
CA MET A 1 -2.53 -2.26 0.42
C MET A 1 -2.62 -2.84 1.83
N TRP A 2 -2.62 -4.17 2.05
CA TRP A 2 -2.84 -4.75 3.39
C TRP A 2 -1.85 -4.25 4.45
N LEU A 3 -0.55 -4.22 4.08
CA LEU A 3 0.48 -3.75 5.00
C LEU A 3 0.28 -2.27 5.35
N CYS A 4 -0.07 -1.40 4.40
CA CYS A 4 -0.38 0.02 4.65
C CYS A 4 -1.50 0.17 5.70
N PHE A 5 -2.58 -0.59 5.52
CA PHE A 5 -3.74 -0.56 6.42
C PHE A 5 -3.43 -1.10 7.83
N ARG A 6 -2.61 -2.15 7.93
CA ARG A 6 -2.32 -2.82 9.21
C ARG A 6 -1.05 -2.31 9.89
N MET A 7 -0.20 -1.53 9.22
CA MET A 7 1.15 -1.20 9.70
C MET A 7 1.13 -0.60 11.10
N LYS A 8 0.32 0.45 11.31
CA LYS A 8 0.20 1.11 12.63
C LYS A 8 -0.21 0.13 13.74
N SER A 9 -1.16 -0.76 13.44
CA SER A 9 -1.65 -1.78 14.39
C SER A 9 -0.65 -2.90 14.64
N MET A 10 0.17 -3.25 13.65
CA MET A 10 1.22 -4.26 13.82
C MET A 10 2.39 -3.70 14.63
N LEU A 11 2.76 -2.45 14.37
CA LEU A 11 3.84 -1.76 15.07
C LEU A 11 3.53 -1.47 16.54
N SER A 12 2.25 -1.35 16.90
CA SER A 12 1.82 -1.20 18.30
C SER A 12 1.91 -2.51 19.11
N ILE A 13 2.12 -3.66 18.45
CA ILE A 13 2.22 -4.96 19.12
C ILE A 13 3.68 -5.44 19.03
N PRO A 14 4.46 -5.49 20.13
CA PRO A 14 5.90 -5.74 20.10
C PRO A 14 6.32 -7.02 19.36
N ARG A 15 5.55 -8.10 19.52
CA ARG A 15 5.79 -9.37 18.82
C ARG A 15 5.64 -9.23 17.30
N LEU A 16 4.57 -8.58 16.85
CA LEU A 16 4.31 -8.38 15.42
C LEU A 16 5.30 -7.39 14.81
N LYS A 17 5.68 -6.33 15.54
CA LYS A 17 6.75 -5.41 15.15
C LYS A 17 8.06 -6.16 14.93
N SER A 18 8.45 -7.02 15.87
CA SER A 18 9.69 -7.80 15.75
C SER A 18 9.65 -8.73 14.54
N GLN A 19 8.52 -9.41 14.30
CA GLN A 19 8.33 -10.24 13.11
C GLN A 19 8.39 -9.42 11.82
N LEU A 20 7.82 -8.22 11.80
CA LEU A 20 7.87 -7.32 10.66
C LEU A 20 9.29 -6.87 10.32
N LEU A 21 10.11 -6.57 11.34
CA LEU A 21 11.52 -6.21 11.17
C LEU A 21 12.40 -7.40 10.75
N LEU A 22 11.99 -8.63 11.08
CA LEU A 22 12.69 -9.85 10.65
C LEU A 22 12.32 -10.27 9.23
N MET A 23 11.27 -9.71 8.64
CA MET A 23 10.94 -9.97 7.25
C MET A 23 11.96 -9.25 6.35
N ARG A 24 12.46 -9.97 5.35
CA ARG A 24 13.40 -9.49 4.33
C ARG A 24 12.72 -8.60 3.29
N ILE A 25 11.98 -7.58 3.75
CA ILE A 25 11.22 -6.67 2.88
C ILE A 25 12.17 -5.83 2.04
N GLU A 26 13.29 -5.37 2.59
CA GLU A 26 14.32 -4.62 1.87
C GLU A 26 14.83 -5.39 0.63
N ASP A 27 15.15 -6.67 0.80
CA ASP A 27 15.60 -7.52 -0.31
C ASP A 27 14.52 -7.70 -1.41
N ILE A 28 13.24 -7.71 -1.02
CA ILE A 28 12.12 -7.77 -1.99
C ILE A 28 12.01 -6.46 -2.76
N LEU A 29 12.20 -5.32 -2.08
CA LEU A 29 12.12 -4.00 -2.70
C LEU A 29 13.29 -3.75 -3.66
N GLU A 30 14.49 -4.22 -3.33
CA GLU A 30 15.68 -4.09 -4.18
C GLU A 30 15.77 -5.16 -5.29
N HIS A 31 14.87 -6.14 -5.29
CA HIS A 31 14.89 -7.22 -6.26
C HIS A 31 14.74 -6.68 -7.70
N PRO A 32 15.47 -7.22 -8.71
CA PRO A 32 15.42 -6.74 -10.10
C PRO A 32 14.03 -6.77 -10.75
N LEU A 33 13.11 -7.58 -10.21
CA LEU A 33 11.71 -7.61 -10.64
C LEU A 33 10.94 -6.33 -10.30
N ASN A 34 11.50 -5.48 -9.43
CA ASN A 34 11.00 -4.20 -9.02
C ASN A 34 9.49 -4.20 -8.72
N PRO A 35 9.06 -4.92 -7.66
CA PRO A 35 7.65 -5.24 -7.44
C PRO A 35 6.76 -4.01 -7.22
N LEU A 36 7.33 -2.86 -6.87
CA LEU A 36 6.57 -1.60 -6.76
C LEU A 36 6.21 -1.00 -8.12
N GLN A 37 6.90 -1.33 -9.23
CA GLN A 37 6.57 -0.83 -10.58
C GLN A 37 5.24 -1.30 -11.13
N VAL A 38 4.76 -2.45 -10.66
CA VAL A 38 3.50 -3.05 -11.09
C VAL A 38 2.36 -2.75 -10.14
N CYS A 39 2.64 -2.09 -9.01
CA CYS A 39 1.64 -1.71 -8.03
C CYS A 39 1.01 -0.36 -8.39
N LEU A 40 -0.22 -0.13 -7.91
CA LEU A 40 -0.89 1.16 -8.07
C LEU A 40 -0.06 2.30 -7.43
N PRO A 41 0.20 3.42 -8.12
CA PRO A 41 1.05 4.50 -7.61
C PRO A 41 0.62 5.04 -6.24
N SER A 42 -0.68 5.26 -6.02
CA SER A 42 -1.20 5.71 -4.72
C SER A 42 -0.91 4.73 -3.59
N ILE A 43 -0.91 3.42 -3.86
CA ILE A 43 -0.59 2.38 -2.88
C ILE A 43 0.91 2.36 -2.59
N VAL A 44 1.74 2.55 -3.63
CA VAL A 44 3.20 2.64 -3.49
C VAL A 44 3.57 3.87 -2.66
N GLU A 45 3.00 5.03 -2.98
CA GLU A 45 3.23 6.28 -2.25
C GLU A 45 2.88 6.13 -0.77
N GLU A 46 1.68 5.64 -0.45
CA GLU A 46 1.27 5.45 0.94
C GLU A 46 2.14 4.42 1.67
N PHE A 47 2.50 3.33 0.99
CA PHE A 47 3.40 2.31 1.54
C PHE A 47 4.75 2.92 1.93
N LEU A 48 5.38 3.67 1.03
CA LEU A 48 6.67 4.33 1.26
C LEU A 48 6.56 5.40 2.35
N ARG A 49 5.48 6.18 2.35
CA ARG A 49 5.20 7.18 3.39
C ARG A 49 5.12 6.54 4.77
N LEU A 50 4.37 5.45 4.92
CA LEU A 50 4.24 4.73 6.18
C LEU A 50 5.54 4.05 6.60
N ALA A 51 6.25 3.42 5.66
CA ALA A 51 7.53 2.79 5.93
C ALA A 51 8.55 3.79 6.49
N LYS A 52 8.67 4.96 5.84
CA LYS A 52 9.56 6.05 6.26
C LYS A 52 9.15 6.63 7.61
N ALA A 53 7.86 6.92 7.79
CA ALA A 53 7.35 7.48 9.05
C ALA A 53 7.56 6.55 10.25
N ASN A 54 7.53 5.24 10.03
CA ASN A 54 7.63 4.24 11.09
C ASN A 54 9.01 3.55 11.17
N ARG A 55 9.96 3.92 10.30
CA ARG A 55 11.31 3.35 10.21
C ARG A 55 11.28 1.81 10.18
N VAL A 56 10.38 1.25 9.38
CA VAL A 56 10.18 -0.21 9.31
C VAL A 56 11.30 -0.88 8.50
N PHE A 57 11.76 -0.21 7.45
CA PHE A 57 12.88 -0.61 6.60
C PHE A 57 13.48 0.63 5.93
N ALA A 58 14.73 0.52 5.47
CA ALA A 58 15.35 1.51 4.61
C ALA A 58 14.60 1.54 3.26
N VAL A 59 14.19 2.73 2.84
CA VAL A 59 13.60 2.93 1.52
C VAL A 59 14.75 3.30 0.57
N PRO A 60 15.03 2.48 -0.47
CA PRO A 60 16.07 2.81 -1.44
C PRO A 60 15.78 4.13 -2.15
N GLU A 61 16.81 4.93 -2.42
CA GLU A 61 16.67 6.25 -3.05
C GLU A 61 16.02 6.19 -4.45
N THR A 62 16.13 5.03 -5.11
CA THR A 62 15.49 4.74 -6.40
C THR A 62 13.97 4.85 -6.37
N PHE A 63 13.35 4.82 -5.18
CA PHE A 63 11.89 4.92 -5.03
C PHE A 63 11.37 6.35 -4.84
N VAL A 64 12.25 7.33 -4.65
CA VAL A 64 11.88 8.74 -4.40
C VAL A 64 11.24 9.38 -5.64
N ASP A 65 11.51 8.86 -6.83
CA ASP A 65 11.08 9.43 -8.12
C ASP A 65 9.81 8.77 -8.72
N TYR A 66 9.18 7.84 -8.01
CA TYR A 66 8.00 7.11 -8.53
C TYR A 66 6.79 8.00 -8.79
N GLY A 67 6.66 9.13 -8.07
CA GLY A 67 5.59 10.10 -8.30
C GLY A 67 5.65 10.80 -9.66
N LEU A 68 6.78 10.73 -10.39
CA LEU A 68 6.96 11.41 -11.67
C LEU A 68 6.77 10.49 -12.89
N LEU A 69 6.89 9.16 -12.72
CA LEU A 69 6.90 8.18 -13.82
C LEU A 69 5.51 7.65 -14.24
N GLU A 70 4.44 8.18 -13.64
CA GLU A 70 3.07 7.70 -13.80
C GLU A 70 2.51 7.84 -15.23
N SER A 71 3.08 8.75 -16.05
CA SER A 71 2.56 9.08 -17.37
C SER A 71 2.89 8.05 -18.46
N GLU A 72 4.05 7.38 -18.42
CA GLU A 72 4.52 6.58 -19.57
C GLU A 72 4.24 5.08 -19.47
N ARG A 73 4.11 4.52 -18.26
CA ARG A 73 3.98 3.05 -18.06
C ARG A 73 2.55 2.57 -17.82
N SER A 74 1.60 3.50 -17.72
CA SER A 74 0.18 3.17 -17.56
C SER A 74 -0.45 2.49 -18.79
N SER A 75 0.19 2.57 -19.96
CA SER A 75 -0.25 1.90 -21.18
C SER A 75 0.17 0.43 -21.27
N ALA A 76 1.29 0.03 -20.65
CA ALA A 76 1.91 -1.29 -20.87
C ALA A 76 1.31 -2.44 -20.03
N PHE A 77 0.56 -2.14 -18.96
CA PHE A 77 -0.01 -3.14 -18.04
C PHE A 77 -1.53 -2.97 -17.85
N GLY A 78 -2.34 -3.04 -18.92
CA GLY A 78 -3.81 -3.16 -18.80
C GLY A 78 -4.64 -1.89 -18.99
N GLY A 79 -4.04 -0.73 -19.26
CA GLY A 79 -4.79 0.49 -19.60
C GLY A 79 -5.83 0.91 -18.55
N VAL A 80 -7.03 1.33 -18.97
CA VAL A 80 -8.13 1.77 -18.09
C VAL A 80 -8.77 0.61 -17.30
N GLU A 81 -8.58 -0.64 -17.72
CA GLU A 81 -9.17 -1.84 -17.08
C GLU A 81 -8.20 -2.53 -16.12
N ARG A 82 -7.56 -1.77 -15.23
CA ARG A 82 -6.71 -2.36 -14.19
C ARG A 82 -7.53 -2.87 -13.02
N VAL A 83 -7.48 -4.18 -12.79
CA VAL A 83 -8.08 -4.82 -11.61
C VAL A 83 -7.42 -4.33 -10.32
N ASP A 84 -6.18 -3.83 -10.39
CA ASP A 84 -5.46 -3.24 -9.25
C ASP A 84 -6.05 -1.91 -8.74
N LEU A 85 -6.95 -1.29 -9.52
CA LEU A 85 -7.76 -0.13 -9.12
C LEU A 85 -9.02 -0.55 -8.34
N PHE A 86 -9.44 -1.81 -8.44
CA PHE A 86 -10.64 -2.30 -7.79
C PHE A 86 -10.32 -2.82 -6.38
N PHE A 87 -10.75 -2.04 -5.38
CA PHE A 87 -10.70 -2.47 -3.99
C PHE A 87 -12.09 -2.93 -3.55
N PRO A 88 -12.31 -4.24 -3.29
CA PRO A 88 -13.64 -4.80 -3.01
C PRO A 88 -14.36 -4.18 -1.82
N PHE A 89 -13.61 -3.53 -0.91
CA PHE A 89 -14.10 -2.92 0.31
C PHE A 89 -13.92 -1.40 0.35
N ASP A 90 -13.80 -0.76 -0.81
CA ASP A 90 -13.80 0.69 -0.88
C ASP A 90 -15.15 1.24 -0.32
N PRO A 91 -15.13 2.13 0.70
CA PRO A 91 -16.35 2.75 1.24
C PRO A 91 -17.24 3.38 0.16
N CYS A 92 -16.67 3.89 -0.93
CA CYS A 92 -17.42 4.49 -2.03
C CYS A 92 -18.33 3.49 -2.74
N LEU A 93 -17.99 2.20 -2.73
CA LEU A 93 -18.79 1.11 -3.30
C LEU A 93 -19.83 0.55 -2.33
N LEU A 94 -19.63 0.77 -1.03
CA LEU A 94 -20.40 0.12 0.03
C LEU A 94 -21.36 1.04 0.78
N ARG A 95 -21.73 2.22 0.23
CA ARG A 95 -22.56 3.22 0.91
C ARG A 95 -23.86 2.67 1.52
N LYS A 96 -24.49 1.67 0.90
CA LYS A 96 -25.74 1.06 1.40
C LYS A 96 -25.53 0.00 2.49
N SER A 97 -24.41 -0.72 2.41
CA SER A 97 -24.02 -1.81 3.33
C SER A 97 -23.11 -1.34 4.46
N ASP A 98 -22.61 -0.11 4.39
CA ASP A 98 -21.70 0.54 5.33
C ASP A 98 -22.15 0.39 6.80
N ARG A 99 -23.44 0.61 7.09
CA ARG A 99 -24.01 0.42 8.44
C ARG A 99 -23.83 -0.97 9.04
N PHE A 100 -23.68 -2.00 8.19
CA PHE A 100 -23.50 -3.40 8.61
C PHE A 100 -22.02 -3.80 8.71
N ILE A 101 -21.12 -3.05 8.07
CA ILE A 101 -19.68 -3.36 8.00
C ILE A 101 -18.90 -2.59 9.08
N ARG A 102 -19.33 -1.37 9.42
CA ARG A 102 -18.75 -0.53 10.48
C ARG A 102 -18.56 -1.20 11.86
N PRO A 103 -19.41 -2.14 12.33
CA PRO A 103 -19.20 -2.76 13.64
C PRO A 103 -17.93 -3.62 13.72
N ASN A 104 -17.43 -4.12 12.57
CA ASN A 104 -16.31 -5.08 12.52
C ASN A 104 -15.14 -4.66 11.60
N GLY A 105 -15.35 -3.71 10.69
CA GLY A 105 -14.34 -3.25 9.74
C GLY A 105 -13.91 -1.81 10.02
N LYS A 106 -12.59 -1.57 10.16
CA LYS A 106 -12.04 -0.22 10.00
C LYS A 106 -12.11 0.11 8.50
N ILE A 107 -13.19 0.73 8.06
CA ILE A 107 -13.30 1.23 6.70
C ILE A 107 -12.56 2.58 6.68
N LEU A 108 -11.53 2.71 5.83
CA LEU A 108 -10.85 3.99 5.60
C LEU A 108 -11.81 4.91 4.84
N CYS A 109 -12.74 5.53 5.57
CA CYS A 109 -13.51 6.64 5.03
C CYS A 109 -12.54 7.81 4.81
N THR A 110 -12.71 8.48 3.68
CA THR A 110 -11.94 9.62 3.14
C THR A 110 -10.81 9.21 2.22
N GLY A 111 -10.83 9.76 1.00
CA GLY A 111 -9.85 9.57 -0.07
C GLY A 111 -8.50 10.19 0.25
N GLN A 112 -7.95 9.84 1.39
CA GLN A 112 -6.52 9.89 1.65
C GLN A 112 -6.10 8.44 1.80
N TRP A 113 -5.42 7.96 0.77
CA TRP A 113 -4.58 6.77 0.91
C TRP A 113 -3.53 7.07 1.99
#